data_AF-A0A9X4IQJ9-F1
#
_entry.id   AF-A0A9X4IQJ9-F1
#
_cell.length_a   1.000
_cell.length_b   1.000
_cell.length_c   1.000
_cell.angle_alpha   90.00
_cell.angle_beta   90.00
_cell.angle_gamma   90.00
#
_symmetry.space_group_name_H-M   'P 1'
#
loop_
_entity.id
_entity.type
_entity.pdbx_description
1 polymer ?
#
loop_
_entity_poly.entity_id
_entity_poly.type
_entity_poly.pdbx_seq_one_letter_code
_entity_poly.pdbx_strand_id
1 'polypeptide(L)'
;MEHTYISLGGGCDVAMNLNAIGFRKKSYPFDWLWNLDSGLTSVTNIIRHDFSEVLKEGAYRNTKHYRFSSNVITYEHYPSIAHIHTDPLNNIDEHEKLCRRSLSFIQKLNDTSIKHFVYYRSFNEGSFKDSTLSCQDSFNILVSEGTRFLDMLYKKFPNSKSKVTLLLVLQVDPANYATAKKLTREFRSTKLANEYPCIRVGCTYTRDDKNSYLVARWKMQWLNLLLNQTETPIRYRLLKCSAYAFRSVSRLLSKLFRKTICEKR
;
A
#
# COMPACT_ATOMS: atom_id res chain seq x y z
N MET A 1 -9.39 -22.44 -0.31
CA MET A 1 -9.90 -21.19 -0.90
C MET A 1 -8.71 -20.36 -1.37
N GLU A 2 -8.80 -19.71 -2.53
CA GLU A 2 -7.72 -18.86 -3.04
C GLU A 2 -7.60 -17.56 -2.23
N HIS A 3 -6.38 -17.10 -1.95
CA HIS A 3 -6.10 -15.81 -1.32
C HIS A 3 -5.53 -14.84 -2.36
N THR A 4 -6.13 -13.65 -2.45
CA THR A 4 -5.68 -12.58 -3.34
C THR A 4 -5.22 -11.39 -2.52
N TYR A 5 -4.03 -10.86 -2.82
CA TYR A 5 -3.48 -9.66 -2.19
C TYR A 5 -3.55 -8.50 -3.18
N ILE A 6 -4.09 -7.37 -2.74
CA ILE A 6 -4.47 -6.26 -3.60
C ILE A 6 -3.91 -4.96 -3.01
N SER A 7 -3.07 -4.27 -3.77
CA SER A 7 -2.68 -2.89 -3.42
C SER A 7 -3.83 -1.95 -3.73
N LEU A 8 -4.10 -1.03 -2.81
CA LEU A 8 -5.01 0.10 -3.02
C LEU A 8 -4.22 1.39 -3.31
N GLY A 9 -2.97 1.27 -3.77
CA GLY A 9 -2.09 2.39 -4.08
C GLY A 9 -1.30 2.90 -2.88
N GLY A 10 -1.18 4.23 -2.80
CA GLY A 10 -0.28 4.98 -1.93
C GLY A 10 1.08 5.24 -2.57
N GLY A 11 1.26 4.91 -3.86
CA GLY A 11 2.56 4.79 -4.51
C GLY A 11 2.89 3.32 -4.84
N CYS A 12 4.15 3.02 -5.14
CA CYS A 12 4.57 1.68 -5.58
C CYS A 12 4.97 0.73 -4.44
N ASP A 13 5.09 1.21 -3.20
CA ASP A 13 5.65 0.47 -2.06
C ASP A 13 4.90 -0.82 -1.75
N VAL A 14 3.56 -0.77 -1.70
CA VAL A 14 2.74 -1.96 -1.41
C VAL A 14 2.90 -3.00 -2.50
N ALA A 15 2.76 -2.60 -3.78
CA ALA A 15 2.90 -3.51 -4.91
C ALA A 15 4.30 -4.14 -4.95
N MET A 16 5.36 -3.35 -4.69
CA MET A 16 6.73 -3.83 -4.60
C MET A 16 6.91 -4.87 -3.50
N ASN A 17 6.40 -4.62 -2.29
CA ASN A 17 6.53 -5.55 -1.17
C ASN A 17 5.72 -6.84 -1.39
N LEU A 18 4.49 -6.73 -1.91
CA LEU A 18 3.69 -7.91 -2.29
C LEU A 18 4.38 -8.76 -3.36
N ASN A 19 5.05 -8.12 -4.33
CA ASN A 19 5.82 -8.79 -5.37
C ASN A 19 7.06 -9.49 -4.78
N ALA A 20 7.82 -8.80 -3.93
CA ALA A 20 9.05 -9.33 -3.32
C ALA A 20 8.82 -10.62 -2.51
N ILE A 21 7.65 -10.76 -1.90
CA ILE A 21 7.28 -11.95 -1.11
C ILE A 21 6.52 -13.00 -1.93
N GLY A 22 6.14 -12.69 -3.17
CA GLY A 22 5.43 -13.59 -4.08
C GLY A 22 3.91 -13.68 -3.86
N PHE A 23 3.33 -12.72 -3.12
CA PHE A 23 1.89 -12.64 -2.87
C PHE A 23 1.13 -11.96 -4.01
N ARG A 24 1.81 -11.09 -4.77
CA ARG A 24 1.25 -10.48 -5.97
C ARG A 24 1.20 -11.49 -7.11
N LYS A 25 0.00 -11.96 -7.45
CA LYS A 25 -0.23 -12.88 -8.60
C LYS A 25 -0.63 -12.15 -9.88
N LYS A 26 -1.17 -10.95 -9.75
CA LYS A 26 -1.64 -10.12 -10.86
C LYS A 26 -1.36 -8.65 -10.56
N SER A 27 -1.27 -7.85 -11.62
CA SER A 27 -1.20 -6.38 -11.49
C SER A 27 -2.62 -5.80 -11.44
N TYR A 28 -2.84 -4.86 -10.53
CA TYR A 28 -4.11 -4.14 -10.37
C TYR A 28 -3.96 -2.65 -10.69
N PRO A 29 -5.05 -1.91 -10.97
CA PRO A 29 -4.97 -0.55 -11.49
C PRO A 29 -4.28 0.43 -10.52
N PHE A 30 -4.36 0.20 -9.22
CA PHE A 30 -3.79 1.09 -8.20
C PHE A 30 -2.33 0.80 -7.86
N ASP A 31 -1.73 -0.28 -8.36
CA ASP A 31 -0.36 -0.71 -7.99
C ASP A 31 0.72 0.36 -8.23
N TRP A 32 0.47 1.30 -9.15
CA TRP A 32 1.44 2.28 -9.64
C TRP A 32 0.92 3.71 -9.59
N LEU A 33 -0.15 3.94 -8.84
CA LEU A 33 -0.78 5.25 -8.70
C LEU A 33 -0.31 5.89 -7.39
N TRP A 34 0.08 7.16 -7.48
CA TRP A 34 0.30 8.01 -6.33
C TRP A 34 -1.03 8.65 -5.94
N ASN A 35 -1.66 8.18 -4.86
CA ASN A 35 -2.91 8.76 -4.35
C ASN A 35 -2.82 9.18 -2.87
N LEU A 36 -1.62 9.45 -2.36
CA LEU A 36 -1.40 9.79 -0.95
C LEU A 36 -2.14 11.09 -0.53
N ASP A 37 -2.30 12.03 -1.46
CA ASP A 37 -2.96 13.31 -1.20
C ASP A 37 -4.46 13.15 -0.98
N SER A 38 -5.15 12.45 -1.88
CA SER A 38 -6.57 12.09 -1.67
C SER A 38 -6.80 10.94 -0.71
N GLY A 39 -5.72 10.27 -0.30
CA GLY A 39 -5.81 9.05 0.47
C GLY A 39 -6.59 7.94 -0.24
N LEU A 40 -7.22 7.08 0.56
CA LEU A 40 -8.09 6.01 0.06
C LEU A 40 -9.46 6.53 -0.40
N THR A 41 -9.78 7.80 -0.15
CA THR A 41 -11.08 8.40 -0.53
C THR A 41 -11.29 8.35 -2.04
N SER A 42 -10.31 8.76 -2.85
CA SER A 42 -10.45 8.71 -4.31
C SER A 42 -10.49 7.28 -4.84
N VAL A 43 -9.72 6.34 -4.26
CA VAL A 43 -9.81 4.91 -4.63
C VAL A 43 -11.20 4.36 -4.35
N THR A 44 -11.78 4.72 -3.20
CA THR A 44 -13.14 4.34 -2.82
C THR A 44 -14.17 4.87 -3.82
N ASN A 45 -14.03 6.13 -4.25
CA ASN A 45 -14.93 6.75 -5.23
C ASN A 45 -14.80 6.11 -6.61
N ILE A 46 -13.57 5.90 -7.09
CA ILE A 46 -13.31 5.23 -8.38
C ILE A 46 -13.99 3.86 -8.43
N ILE A 47 -13.84 3.06 -7.37
CA ILE A 47 -14.47 1.73 -7.30
C ILE A 47 -15.99 1.85 -7.18
N ARG A 48 -16.50 2.81 -6.39
CA ARG A 48 -17.94 3.04 -6.24
C ARG A 48 -18.60 3.31 -7.59
N HIS A 49 -17.95 4.08 -8.45
CA HIS A 49 -18.44 4.48 -9.77
C HIS A 49 -17.96 3.56 -10.93
N ASP A 50 -17.59 2.32 -10.62
CA ASP A 50 -17.18 1.30 -11.60
C ASP A 50 -16.11 1.78 -12.57
N PHE A 51 -15.19 2.63 -12.09
CA PHE A 51 -14.10 3.22 -12.86
C PHE A 51 -14.55 4.08 -14.07
N SER A 52 -15.84 4.42 -14.20
CA SER A 52 -16.41 5.13 -15.35
C SER A 52 -15.75 6.49 -15.66
N GLU A 53 -15.16 7.13 -14.64
CA GLU A 53 -14.48 8.43 -14.72
C GLU A 53 -12.98 8.31 -15.03
N VAL A 54 -12.40 7.11 -15.03
CA VAL A 54 -10.95 6.88 -15.21
C VAL A 54 -10.59 5.95 -16.37
N LEU A 55 -11.60 5.38 -17.05
CA LEU A 55 -11.41 4.44 -18.18
C LEU A 55 -11.65 5.05 -19.56
N LYS A 56 -11.97 6.34 -19.65
CA LYS A 56 -12.15 7.02 -20.94
C LYS A 56 -10.80 7.54 -21.43
N GLU A 57 -10.59 7.59 -22.75
CA GLU A 57 -9.36 8.18 -23.32
C GLU A 57 -9.15 9.64 -22.88
N GLY A 58 -10.24 10.40 -22.76
CA GLY A 58 -10.24 11.78 -22.23
C GLY A 58 -10.24 11.88 -20.70
N ALA A 59 -9.95 10.80 -19.97
CA ALA A 59 -9.94 10.82 -18.50
C ALA A 59 -8.63 11.38 -17.90
N TYR A 60 -7.65 11.73 -18.73
CA TYR A 60 -6.31 12.12 -18.29
C TYR A 60 -6.00 13.55 -18.65
N ARG A 61 -5.17 14.18 -17.82
CA ARG A 61 -4.58 15.49 -18.11
C ARG A 61 -3.15 15.55 -17.62
N ASN A 62 -2.38 16.45 -18.21
CA ASN A 62 -1.04 16.78 -17.75
C ASN A 62 -1.11 17.96 -16.78
N THR A 63 -0.63 17.81 -15.55
CA THR A 63 -0.70 18.86 -14.52
C THR A 63 0.60 18.98 -13.75
N LYS A 64 0.88 20.18 -13.23
CA LYS A 64 1.90 20.35 -12.20
C LYS A 64 1.45 19.65 -10.92
N HIS A 65 2.39 19.04 -10.20
CA HIS A 65 2.14 18.38 -8.94
C HIS A 65 3.28 18.69 -7.96
N TYR A 66 2.97 19.14 -6.75
CA TYR A 66 3.96 19.69 -5.80
C TYR A 66 5.12 18.73 -5.48
N ARG A 67 4.89 17.41 -5.59
CA ARG A 67 5.88 16.36 -5.30
C ARG A 67 6.91 16.16 -6.41
N PHE A 68 6.57 16.51 -7.65
CA PHE A 68 7.36 16.19 -8.85
C PHE A 68 7.88 17.47 -9.49
N SER A 69 9.11 17.45 -9.97
CA SER A 69 9.74 18.62 -10.62
C SER A 69 9.18 18.88 -12.03
N SER A 70 8.68 17.84 -12.69
CA SER A 70 8.02 17.90 -13.99
C SER A 70 6.51 17.76 -13.85
N ASN A 71 5.78 18.14 -14.90
CA ASN A 71 4.36 17.80 -14.96
C ASN A 71 4.18 16.28 -14.93
N VAL A 72 3.06 15.84 -14.36
CA VAL A 72 2.66 14.45 -14.25
C VAL A 72 1.26 14.26 -14.81
N ILE A 73 0.99 13.04 -15.25
CA ILE A 73 -0.34 12.67 -15.73
C ILE A 73 -1.22 12.33 -14.54
N THR A 74 -2.39 12.94 -14.49
CA THR A 74 -3.41 12.70 -13.46
C THR A 74 -4.75 12.42 -14.12
N TYR A 75 -5.70 11.91 -13.34
CA TYR A 75 -7.08 11.82 -13.81
C TYR A 75 -7.76 13.20 -13.74
N GLU A 76 -8.59 13.52 -14.73
CA GLU A 76 -9.36 14.76 -14.78
C GLU A 76 -10.26 14.91 -13.53
N HIS A 77 -11.01 13.85 -13.21
CA HIS A 77 -11.92 13.82 -12.05
C HIS A 77 -11.21 13.54 -10.71
N TYR A 78 -9.96 13.09 -10.74
CA TYR A 78 -9.17 12.78 -9.54
C TYR A 78 -7.74 13.35 -9.66
N PRO A 79 -7.58 14.68 -9.69
CA PRO A 79 -6.32 15.32 -10.05
C PRO A 79 -5.21 15.16 -8.99
N SER A 80 -5.56 14.69 -7.80
CA SER A 80 -4.64 14.30 -6.72
C SER A 80 -4.08 12.88 -6.88
N ILE A 81 -4.48 12.16 -7.93
CA ILE A 81 -3.92 10.86 -8.27
C ILE A 81 -2.99 11.02 -9.47
N ALA A 82 -1.70 10.74 -9.27
CA ALA A 82 -0.71 10.80 -10.33
C ALA A 82 -0.26 9.41 -10.81
N HIS A 83 -0.03 9.30 -12.11
CA HIS A 83 0.61 8.17 -12.76
C HIS A 83 2.14 8.32 -12.65
N ILE A 84 2.80 7.46 -11.88
CA ILE A 84 4.26 7.58 -11.62
C ILE A 84 5.10 6.89 -12.69
N HIS A 85 4.58 5.79 -13.26
CA HIS A 85 5.34 4.88 -14.12
C HIS A 85 4.64 4.58 -15.45
N THR A 86 3.60 5.34 -15.77
CA THR A 86 2.77 5.13 -16.97
C THR A 86 2.38 6.47 -17.57
N ASP A 87 2.25 6.50 -18.88
CA ASP A 87 1.74 7.59 -19.71
C ASP A 87 0.47 7.16 -20.48
N PRO A 88 -0.67 6.94 -19.80
CA PRO A 88 -1.91 6.56 -20.48
C PRO A 88 -2.51 7.70 -21.31
N LEU A 89 -2.00 8.94 -21.19
CA LEU A 89 -2.46 10.09 -21.96
C LEU A 89 -1.90 10.05 -23.39
N ASN A 90 -0.62 9.72 -23.55
CA ASN A 90 0.06 9.71 -24.84
C ASN A 90 0.33 8.29 -25.37
N ASN A 91 0.06 7.24 -24.59
CA ASN A 91 0.27 5.85 -24.97
C ASN A 91 -1.01 5.01 -24.82
N ILE A 92 -1.62 4.68 -25.97
CA ILE A 92 -2.87 3.90 -26.04
C ILE A 92 -2.73 2.50 -25.45
N ASP A 93 -1.60 1.82 -25.63
CA ASP A 93 -1.38 0.48 -25.10
C ASP A 93 -1.37 0.49 -23.56
N GLU A 94 -0.86 1.56 -22.95
CA GLU A 94 -0.86 1.73 -21.51
C GLU A 94 -2.25 2.05 -20.97
N HIS A 95 -3.02 2.88 -21.69
CA HIS A 95 -4.43 3.11 -21.42
C HIS A 95 -5.23 1.80 -21.44
N GLU A 96 -5.14 1.03 -22.53
CA GLU A 96 -5.83 -0.26 -22.64
C GLU A 96 -5.42 -1.24 -21.54
N LYS A 97 -4.13 -1.27 -21.20
CA LYS A 97 -3.61 -2.12 -20.12
C LYS A 97 -4.21 -1.73 -18.77
N LEU A 98 -4.41 -0.44 -18.51
CA LEU A 98 -5.09 0.05 -17.33
C LEU A 98 -6.57 -0.36 -17.34
N CYS A 99 -7.26 -0.20 -18.47
CA CYS A 99 -8.65 -0.66 -18.64
C CYS A 99 -8.81 -2.15 -18.34
N ARG A 100 -7.96 -3.01 -18.93
CA ARG A 100 -7.95 -4.46 -18.65
C ARG A 100 -7.70 -4.78 -17.17
N ARG A 101 -6.82 -4.03 -16.50
CA ARG A 101 -6.54 -4.17 -15.06
C ARG A 101 -7.73 -3.78 -14.21
N SER A 102 -8.42 -2.69 -14.54
CA SER A 102 -9.64 -2.24 -13.84
C SER A 102 -10.79 -3.24 -13.97
N LEU A 103 -11.05 -3.73 -15.19
CA LEU A 103 -12.04 -4.80 -15.41
C LEU A 103 -11.70 -6.07 -14.62
N SER A 104 -10.43 -6.48 -14.66
CA SER A 104 -9.92 -7.61 -13.89
C SER A 104 -10.08 -7.41 -12.38
N PHE A 105 -9.91 -6.18 -11.89
CA PHE A 105 -10.10 -5.83 -10.49
C PHE A 105 -11.57 -5.96 -10.10
N ILE A 106 -12.51 -5.43 -10.89
CA ILE A 106 -13.95 -5.58 -10.65
C ILE A 106 -14.36 -7.04 -10.63
N GLN A 107 -13.90 -7.85 -11.60
CA GLN A 107 -14.13 -9.29 -11.60
C GLN A 107 -13.60 -9.95 -10.33
N LYS A 108 -12.39 -9.58 -9.91
CA LYS A 108 -11.79 -10.08 -8.68
C LYS A 108 -12.62 -9.71 -7.45
N LEU A 109 -13.15 -8.49 -7.37
CA LEU A 109 -14.00 -8.05 -6.25
C LEU A 109 -15.29 -8.86 -6.12
N ASN A 110 -15.83 -9.37 -7.23
CA ASN A 110 -17.05 -10.17 -7.28
C ASN A 110 -16.82 -11.67 -7.03
N ASP A 111 -15.57 -12.16 -7.09
CA ASP A 111 -15.31 -13.58 -6.96
C ASP A 111 -15.38 -14.09 -5.50
N THR A 112 -15.26 -15.41 -5.34
CA THR A 112 -15.38 -16.08 -4.03
C THR A 112 -14.07 -16.19 -3.25
N SER A 113 -12.97 -15.63 -3.77
CA SER A 113 -11.63 -15.67 -3.14
C SER A 113 -11.56 -14.77 -1.90
N ILE A 114 -10.64 -15.10 -0.99
CA ILE A 114 -10.32 -14.27 0.18
C ILE A 114 -9.45 -13.10 -0.27
N LYS A 115 -9.86 -11.87 0.05
CA LYS A 115 -9.23 -10.64 -0.42
C LYS A 115 -8.50 -9.94 0.72
N HIS A 116 -7.21 -9.72 0.52
CA HIS A 116 -6.34 -8.99 1.44
C HIS A 116 -5.99 -7.67 0.78
N PHE A 117 -6.72 -6.62 1.13
CA PHE A 117 -6.41 -5.27 0.70
C PHE A 117 -5.30 -4.69 1.56
N VAL A 118 -4.38 -3.98 0.92
CA VAL A 118 -3.27 -3.33 1.59
C VAL A 118 -3.19 -1.90 1.10
N TYR A 119 -3.24 -0.96 2.04
CA TYR A 119 -3.09 0.45 1.80
C TYR A 119 -2.11 1.05 2.81
N TYR A 120 -1.42 2.11 2.42
CA TYR A 120 -0.61 2.87 3.35
C TYR A 120 -0.80 4.37 3.16
N ARG A 121 -0.51 5.09 4.22
CA ARG A 121 -0.33 6.54 4.21
C ARG A 121 1.02 6.87 4.79
N SER A 122 1.71 7.84 4.21
CA SER A 122 2.93 8.37 4.78
C SER A 122 2.59 9.61 5.59
N PHE A 123 2.96 9.64 6.87
CA PHE A 123 2.84 10.84 7.69
C PHE A 123 3.69 11.98 7.13
N ASN A 124 4.81 11.63 6.50
CA ASN A 124 5.81 12.55 6.00
C ASN A 124 5.57 12.94 4.52
N GLU A 125 4.65 12.27 3.82
CA GLU A 125 4.35 12.55 2.42
C GLU A 125 2.85 12.77 2.20
N GLY A 126 2.51 14.01 1.84
CA GLY A 126 1.19 14.43 1.38
C GLY A 126 1.16 15.94 1.15
N SER A 127 0.23 16.43 0.35
CA SER A 127 -0.09 17.86 0.21
C SER A 127 -0.49 18.49 1.55
N PHE A 128 -0.79 17.65 2.54
CA PHE A 128 -0.84 17.92 3.98
C PHE A 128 0.52 18.32 4.60
N LYS A 129 1.37 19.02 3.83
CA LYS A 129 2.41 19.90 4.37
C LYS A 129 1.82 21.09 5.13
N ASP A 130 0.54 21.05 5.50
CA ASP A 130 0.06 21.77 6.65
C ASP A 130 0.80 21.20 7.87
N SER A 131 1.81 21.94 8.34
CA SER A 131 2.72 21.57 9.43
C SER A 131 2.02 21.36 10.78
N THR A 132 0.69 21.35 10.78
CA THR A 132 -0.22 21.28 11.92
C THR A 132 -0.69 19.86 12.21
N LEU A 133 -0.70 18.96 11.22
CA LEU A 133 -1.21 17.61 11.45
C LEU A 133 -0.22 16.77 12.26
N SER A 134 -0.72 16.21 13.35
CA SER A 134 0.04 15.27 14.17
C SER A 134 0.04 13.86 13.57
N CYS A 135 0.94 13.02 14.08
CA CYS A 135 0.95 11.59 13.77
C CYS A 135 -0.40 10.92 14.14
N GLN A 136 -1.05 11.39 15.21
CA GLN A 136 -2.39 10.93 15.61
C GLN A 136 -3.45 11.29 14.57
N ASP A 137 -3.42 12.51 14.04
CA ASP A 137 -4.41 12.95 13.04
C ASP A 137 -4.27 12.14 11.75
N SER A 138 -3.02 11.93 11.31
CA SER A 138 -2.74 11.09 10.13
C SER A 138 -3.18 9.63 10.34
N PHE A 139 -3.01 9.09 11.55
CA PHE A 139 -3.53 7.78 11.92
C PHE A 139 -5.06 7.75 11.88
N ASN A 140 -5.73 8.76 12.45
CA ASN A 140 -7.19 8.85 12.48
C ASN A 140 -7.78 8.97 11.07
N ILE A 141 -7.14 9.76 10.19
CA ILE A 141 -7.54 9.87 8.79
C ILE A 141 -7.40 8.51 8.09
N LEU A 142 -6.25 7.83 8.25
CA LEU A 142 -6.02 6.51 7.64
C LEU A 142 -7.10 5.50 8.06
N VAL A 143 -7.44 5.47 9.35
CA VAL A 143 -8.49 4.57 9.88
C VAL A 143 -9.88 4.95 9.34
N SER A 144 -10.23 6.24 9.35
CA SER A 144 -11.52 6.74 8.84
C SER A 144 -11.70 6.47 7.35
N GLU A 145 -10.64 6.62 6.56
CA GLU A 145 -10.61 6.27 5.15
C GLU A 145 -10.83 4.77 4.94
N GLY A 146 -10.18 3.93 5.75
CA GLY A 146 -10.32 2.49 5.72
C GLY A 146 -11.74 2.01 6.05
N THR A 147 -12.40 2.61 7.04
CA THR A 147 -13.79 2.26 7.38
C THR A 147 -14.74 2.63 6.24
N ARG A 148 -14.62 3.84 5.69
CA ARG A 148 -15.42 4.27 4.52
C ARG A 148 -15.23 3.37 3.31
N PHE A 149 -14.00 2.90 3.07
CA PHE A 149 -13.72 1.94 2.01
C PHE A 149 -14.46 0.63 2.24
N LEU A 150 -14.42 0.07 3.45
CA LEU A 150 -15.12 -1.17 3.77
C LEU A 150 -16.64 -1.03 3.71
N ASP A 151 -17.20 0.09 4.17
CA ASP A 151 -18.64 0.35 4.08
C ASP A 151 -19.09 0.37 2.62
N MET A 152 -18.32 1.05 1.75
CA MET A 152 -18.55 1.03 0.30
C MET A 152 -18.44 -0.39 -0.25
N LEU A 153 -17.38 -1.12 0.11
CA LEU A 153 -17.14 -2.48 -0.37
C LEU A 153 -18.27 -3.43 0.03
N TYR A 154 -18.75 -3.38 1.27
CA TYR A 154 -19.82 -4.24 1.77
C TYR A 154 -21.17 -3.88 1.19
N LYS A 155 -21.43 -2.59 0.95
CA LYS A 155 -22.65 -2.15 0.26
C LYS A 155 -22.67 -2.59 -1.20
N LYS A 156 -21.55 -2.47 -1.92
CA LYS A 156 -21.45 -2.75 -3.35
C LYS A 156 -21.22 -4.23 -3.66
N PHE A 157 -20.51 -4.96 -2.79
CA PHE A 157 -20.14 -6.36 -2.96
C PHE A 157 -20.48 -7.18 -1.69
N PRO A 158 -21.77 -7.40 -1.38
CA PRO A 158 -22.20 -7.99 -0.10
C PRO A 158 -21.62 -9.38 0.16
N ASN A 159 -21.38 -10.18 -0.89
CA ASN A 159 -20.79 -11.51 -0.80
C ASN A 159 -19.33 -11.53 -0.30
N SER A 160 -18.65 -10.37 -0.28
CA SER A 160 -17.27 -10.25 0.17
C SER A 160 -17.13 -10.04 1.68
N LYS A 161 -18.21 -9.76 2.42
CA LYS A 161 -18.15 -9.29 3.83
C LYS A 161 -17.36 -10.21 4.78
N SER A 162 -17.50 -11.52 4.63
CA SER A 162 -16.82 -12.51 5.48
C SER A 162 -15.43 -12.93 4.98
N LYS A 163 -14.95 -12.37 3.88
CA LYS A 163 -13.75 -12.83 3.15
C LYS A 163 -12.76 -11.71 2.85
N VAL A 164 -12.77 -10.66 3.67
CA VAL A 164 -11.95 -9.46 3.46
C VAL A 164 -11.09 -9.18 4.68
N THR A 165 -9.82 -8.89 4.44
CA THR A 165 -8.93 -8.22 5.40
C THR A 165 -8.46 -6.91 4.77
N LEU A 166 -8.44 -5.83 5.56
CA LEU A 166 -7.86 -4.55 5.15
C LEU A 166 -6.69 -4.21 6.07
N LEU A 167 -5.47 -4.29 5.53
CA LEU A 167 -4.26 -3.86 6.21
C LEU A 167 -3.98 -2.39 5.88
N LEU A 168 -4.10 -1.53 6.90
CA LEU A 168 -3.77 -0.12 6.86
C LEU A 168 -2.40 0.10 7.50
N VAL A 169 -1.48 0.74 6.78
CA VAL A 169 -0.12 0.97 7.26
C VAL A 169 0.18 2.46 7.34
N LEU A 170 0.59 2.93 8.52
CA LEU A 170 1.12 4.28 8.68
C LEU A 170 2.65 4.25 8.53
N GLN A 171 3.17 4.85 7.47
CA GLN A 171 4.61 5.06 7.31
C GLN A 171 5.02 6.36 8.01
N VAL A 172 6.12 6.30 8.75
CA VAL A 172 6.63 7.44 9.53
C VAL A 172 8.14 7.47 9.56
N ASP A 173 8.71 8.65 9.74
CA ASP A 173 10.14 8.80 10.01
C ASP A 173 10.52 8.24 11.40
N PRO A 174 11.82 7.97 11.65
CA PRO A 174 12.28 7.40 12.91
C PRO A 174 11.81 8.13 14.18
N ALA A 175 11.74 9.46 14.14
CA ALA A 175 11.29 10.30 15.26
C ALA A 175 9.84 10.01 15.69
N ASN A 176 8.97 9.62 14.75
CA ASN A 176 7.54 9.42 14.99
C ASN A 176 7.16 7.94 15.15
N TYR A 177 8.11 7.02 15.01
CA TYR A 177 7.85 5.58 15.00
C TYR A 177 7.34 5.05 16.34
N ALA A 178 7.85 5.55 17.47
CA ALA A 178 7.37 5.15 18.79
C ALA A 178 5.89 5.51 18.98
N THR A 179 5.51 6.73 18.58
CA THR A 179 4.12 7.21 18.59
C THR A 179 3.24 6.36 17.68
N ALA A 180 3.59 6.19 16.40
CA ALA A 180 2.81 5.37 15.47
C ALA A 180 2.61 3.93 15.95
N LYS A 181 3.64 3.34 16.58
CA LYS A 181 3.57 2.00 17.17
C LYS A 181 2.64 1.94 18.39
N LYS A 182 2.58 3.00 19.19
CA LYS A 182 1.62 3.12 20.30
C LYS A 182 0.18 3.17 19.75
N LEU A 183 -0.08 4.05 18.79
CA LEU A 183 -1.42 4.21 18.16
C LEU A 183 -1.95 2.91 17.56
N THR A 184 -1.11 2.22 16.78
CA THR A 184 -1.49 0.94 16.15
C THR A 184 -1.76 -0.18 17.16
N ARG A 185 -1.17 -0.13 18.36
CA ARG A 185 -1.47 -1.07 19.45
C ARG A 185 -2.78 -0.72 20.13
N GLU A 186 -2.97 0.55 20.48
CA GLU A 186 -4.17 1.04 21.18
C GLU A 186 -5.43 0.85 20.34
N PHE A 187 -5.35 0.99 19.02
CA PHE A 187 -6.47 0.73 18.10
C PHE A 187 -7.13 -0.63 18.33
N ARG A 188 -6.35 -1.67 18.65
CA ARG A 188 -6.85 -3.06 18.84
C ARG A 188 -7.88 -3.19 19.96
N SER A 189 -7.89 -2.25 20.90
CA SER A 189 -8.80 -2.24 22.04
C SER A 189 -9.94 -1.23 21.87
N THR A 190 -10.02 -0.54 20.73
CA THR A 190 -11.06 0.46 20.48
C THR A 190 -12.39 -0.20 20.08
N LYS A 191 -13.49 0.50 20.34
CA LYS A 191 -14.82 0.12 19.85
C LYS A 191 -14.82 -0.09 18.32
N LEU A 192 -14.11 0.77 17.59
CA LEU A 192 -14.04 0.71 16.14
C LEU A 192 -13.36 -0.57 15.62
N ALA A 193 -12.32 -1.06 16.30
CA ALA A 193 -11.70 -2.34 15.95
C ALA A 193 -12.63 -3.54 16.19
N ASN A 194 -13.51 -3.46 17.20
CA ASN A 194 -14.55 -4.47 17.44
C ASN A 194 -15.66 -4.40 16.38
N GLU A 195 -16.04 -3.20 15.94
CA GLU A 195 -17.02 -2.99 14.86
C GLU A 195 -16.47 -3.44 13.49
N TYR A 196 -15.16 -3.25 13.25
CA TYR A 196 -14.47 -3.63 12.01
C TYR A 196 -13.33 -4.62 12.28
N PRO A 197 -13.62 -5.88 12.66
CA PRO A 197 -12.61 -6.88 13.02
C PRO A 197 -11.81 -7.38 11.81
N CYS A 198 -12.06 -6.89 10.61
CA CYS A 198 -11.29 -7.13 9.38
C CYS A 198 -10.23 -6.05 9.12
N ILE A 199 -10.30 -4.90 9.80
CA ILE A 199 -9.27 -3.87 9.73
C ILE A 199 -8.09 -4.31 10.60
N ARG A 200 -6.90 -4.21 10.02
CA ARG A 200 -5.62 -4.44 10.68
C ARG A 200 -4.80 -3.20 10.48
N VAL A 201 -4.24 -2.67 11.56
CA VAL A 201 -3.38 -1.49 11.50
C VAL A 201 -1.94 -1.86 11.83
N GLY A 202 -1.01 -1.24 11.12
CA GLY A 202 0.42 -1.39 11.36
C GLY A 202 1.15 -0.09 11.06
N CYS A 203 2.45 -0.07 11.36
CA CYS A 203 3.32 1.04 11.00
C CYS A 203 4.67 0.53 10.51
N THR A 204 5.30 1.28 9.61
CA THR A 204 6.67 1.06 9.14
C THR A 204 7.42 2.38 9.12
N TYR A 205 8.74 2.31 8.91
CA TYR A 205 9.47 3.51 8.52
C TYR A 205 9.00 4.01 7.16
N THR A 206 9.21 5.30 6.86
CA THR A 206 9.20 5.81 5.48
C THR A 206 10.37 5.20 4.71
N ARG A 207 10.17 4.94 3.42
CA ARG A 207 11.25 4.46 2.56
C ARG A 207 12.27 5.59 2.31
N ASP A 208 13.52 5.32 2.64
CA ASP A 208 14.64 6.23 2.36
C ASP A 208 15.71 5.51 1.55
N ASP A 209 15.66 5.65 0.22
CA ASP A 209 16.58 4.99 -0.70
C ASP A 209 18.05 5.45 -0.54
N LYS A 210 18.31 6.55 0.16
CA LYS A 210 19.67 7.01 0.46
C LYS A 210 20.26 6.29 1.68
N ASN A 211 19.42 5.71 2.54
CA ASN A 211 19.85 5.02 3.76
C ASN A 211 19.56 3.51 3.70
N SER A 212 20.57 2.74 3.28
CA SER A 212 20.44 1.28 3.12
C SER A 212 19.99 0.53 4.39
N TYR A 213 20.31 1.04 5.59
CA TYR A 213 19.86 0.45 6.85
C TYR A 213 18.35 0.67 7.05
N LEU A 214 17.86 1.89 6.80
CA LEU A 214 16.42 2.18 6.87
C LEU A 214 15.64 1.41 5.82
N VAL A 215 16.15 1.27 4.58
CA VAL A 215 15.52 0.41 3.56
C VAL A 215 15.40 -1.04 4.03
N ALA A 216 16.45 -1.59 4.66
CA ALA A 216 16.40 -2.96 5.17
C ALA A 216 15.37 -3.12 6.29
N ARG A 217 15.30 -2.16 7.23
CA ARG A 217 14.30 -2.13 8.30
C ARG A 217 12.89 -2.00 7.74
N TRP A 218 12.66 -1.08 6.81
CA TRP A 218 11.40 -0.88 6.11
C TRP A 218 10.91 -2.17 5.44
N LYS A 219 11.75 -2.86 4.66
CA LYS A 219 11.43 -4.16 4.04
C LYS A 219 11.05 -5.21 5.07
N MET A 220 11.79 -5.30 6.18
CA MET A 220 11.50 -6.28 7.24
C MET A 220 10.19 -5.97 7.97
N GLN A 221 9.87 -4.70 8.20
CA GLN A 221 8.61 -4.30 8.81
C GLN A 221 7.43 -4.61 7.89
N TRP A 222 7.53 -4.30 6.59
CA TRP A 222 6.53 -4.67 5.60
C TRP A 222 6.31 -6.18 5.53
N LEU A 223 7.39 -6.97 5.46
CA LEU A 223 7.32 -8.43 5.49
C LEU A 223 6.57 -8.92 6.74
N ASN A 224 6.93 -8.41 7.92
CA ASN A 224 6.29 -8.79 9.17
C ASN A 224 4.80 -8.43 9.19
N LEU A 225 4.43 -7.23 8.74
CA LEU A 225 3.03 -6.80 8.66
C LEU A 225 2.26 -7.69 7.67
N LEU A 226 2.77 -7.89 6.47
CA LEU A 226 2.11 -8.71 5.45
C LEU A 226 1.93 -10.15 5.91
N LEU A 227 2.93 -10.76 6.55
CA LEU A 227 2.82 -12.15 7.01
C LEU A 227 1.90 -12.31 8.23
N ASN A 228 1.97 -11.39 9.20
CA ASN A 228 1.34 -11.57 10.51
C ASN A 228 0.02 -10.84 10.68
N GLN A 229 -0.24 -9.79 9.90
CA GLN A 229 -1.47 -9.01 9.98
C GLN A 229 -2.47 -9.36 8.87
N THR A 230 -2.04 -10.01 7.80
CA THR A 230 -2.98 -10.69 6.91
C THR A 230 -3.13 -12.15 7.37
N GLU A 231 -4.29 -12.76 7.13
CA GLU A 231 -4.56 -14.18 7.42
C GLU A 231 -3.80 -15.10 6.45
N THR A 232 -2.52 -14.82 6.25
CA THR A 232 -1.60 -15.59 5.44
C THR A 232 -1.55 -17.03 5.96
N PRO A 233 -1.75 -18.05 5.10
CA PRO A 233 -1.65 -19.44 5.52
C PRO A 233 -0.28 -19.77 6.12
N ILE A 234 -0.27 -20.55 7.21
CA ILE A 234 0.93 -20.87 8.02
C ILE A 234 2.10 -21.37 7.17
N ARG A 235 1.84 -22.19 6.14
CA ARG A 235 2.87 -22.71 5.22
C ARG A 235 3.70 -21.60 4.56
N TYR A 236 3.09 -20.45 4.24
CA TYR A 236 3.81 -19.33 3.65
C TYR A 236 4.65 -18.58 4.69
N ARG A 237 4.17 -18.51 5.95
CA ARG A 237 4.95 -17.93 7.06
C ARG A 237 6.23 -18.73 7.30
N LEU A 238 6.14 -20.06 7.37
CA LEU A 238 7.28 -20.95 7.62
C LEU A 238 8.34 -20.90 6.51
N LEU A 239 7.92 -20.99 5.24
CA LEU A 239 8.84 -21.02 4.09
C LEU A 239 9.57 -19.69 3.84
N LYS A 240 8.97 -18.55 4.21
CA LYS A 240 9.54 -17.23 3.93
C LYS A 240 10.34 -16.66 5.10
N CYS A 241 9.99 -16.97 6.35
CA CYS A 241 10.81 -16.62 7.50
C CYS A 241 12.22 -17.24 7.40
N SER A 242 12.32 -18.51 6.97
CA SER A 242 13.61 -19.18 6.78
C SER A 242 14.43 -18.56 5.63
N ALA A 243 13.82 -18.31 4.47
CA ALA A 243 14.51 -17.75 3.31
C ALA A 243 15.00 -16.30 3.50
N TYR A 244 14.21 -15.45 4.19
CA TYR A 244 14.62 -14.07 4.49
C TYR A 244 15.67 -14.01 5.59
N ALA A 245 15.54 -14.83 6.65
CA ALA A 245 16.57 -14.95 7.68
C ALA A 245 17.90 -15.44 7.09
N PHE A 246 17.87 -16.41 6.17
CA PHE A 246 19.08 -16.90 5.50
C PHE A 246 19.75 -15.81 4.64
N ARG A 247 18.98 -15.05 3.86
CA ARG A 247 19.53 -13.99 2.99
C ARG A 247 20.04 -12.79 3.77
N SER A 248 19.41 -12.43 4.88
CA SER A 248 19.89 -11.34 5.75
C SER A 248 21.16 -11.74 6.50
N VAL A 249 21.24 -12.96 7.04
CA VAL A 249 22.45 -13.52 7.67
C VAL A 249 23.59 -13.63 6.67
N SER A 250 23.36 -14.15 5.46
CA SER A 250 24.36 -14.21 4.39
C SER A 250 24.93 -12.84 4.01
N ARG A 251 24.09 -11.79 3.95
CA ARG A 251 24.55 -10.41 3.68
C ARG A 251 25.30 -9.79 4.85
N LEU A 252 24.92 -10.12 6.09
CA LEU A 252 25.61 -9.63 7.28
C LEU A 252 27.00 -10.29 7.40
N LEU A 253 27.06 -11.60 7.19
CA LEU A 253 28.31 -12.36 7.17
C LEU A 253 29.24 -11.88 6.07
N SER A 254 28.75 -11.70 4.84
CA SER A 254 29.60 -11.17 3.74
C SER A 254 30.13 -9.76 4.00
N LYS A 255 29.42 -8.91 4.75
CA LYS A 255 29.94 -7.61 5.20
C LYS A 255 30.98 -7.74 6.32
N LEU A 256 30.77 -8.64 7.28
CA LEU A 256 31.74 -8.91 8.34
C LEU A 256 33.04 -9.47 7.76
N PHE A 257 32.97 -10.48 6.89
CA PHE A 257 34.14 -11.06 6.21
C PHE A 257 34.91 -10.04 5.36
N ARG A 258 34.24 -9.09 4.68
CA ARG A 258 34.93 -8.00 3.97
C ARG A 258 35.64 -7.03 4.90
N LYS A 259 35.12 -6.80 6.11
CA LYS A 259 35.74 -5.90 7.09
C LYS A 259 36.98 -6.54 7.73
N THR A 260 36.93 -7.84 8.04
CA THR A 260 38.07 -8.58 8.63
C THR A 260 39.26 -8.76 7.67
N ILE A 261 39.03 -8.73 6.35
CA ILE A 261 40.09 -8.82 5.33
C ILE A 261 40.78 -7.46 5.12
N CYS A 262 40.08 -6.34 5.32
CA CYS A 262 40.66 -5.00 5.21
C CYS A 262 41.44 -4.55 6.46
N GLU A 263 41.17 -5.11 7.64
CA GLU A 263 41.88 -4.76 8.88
C GLU A 263 43.15 -5.61 9.12
N LYS A 264 43.52 -6.48 8.17
CA LYS A 264 44.74 -7.32 8.20
C LYS A 264 45.74 -7.01 7.07
N ARG A 265 45.63 -5.86 6.43
CA ARG A 265 46.61 -5.30 5.49
C ARG A 265 47.00 -3.91 5.94
#